data_AF-A0A8S3XHY6-F1
#
_entry.id   AF-A0A8S3XHY6-F1
#
_cell.length_a   1.000
_cell.length_b   1.000
_cell.length_c   1.000
_cell.angle_alpha   90.00
_cell.angle_beta   90.00
_cell.angle_gamma   90.00
#
_symmetry.space_group_name_H-M   'P 1'
#
loop_
_entity.id
_entity.type
_entity.pdbx_description
1 polymer ?
#
loop_
_entity_poly.entity_id
_entity_poly.type
_entity_poly.pdbx_seq_one_letter_code
_entity_poly.pdbx_strand_id
1 'polypeptide(L)'
;MIKTSYAISLLLAKKKKPFSDGNIIKQSLTIFEQNCNDQKVKAMADSISLSRNTVMRRVEEMSTDIISNTEFVTKCRYFSLALDETCDLTGIAQLAVFVRCIDDNFNIFQDLLDLCQPKTTTTGKDIFIKLKDCVQGKNLNWDKCNSVCTDGTPSMMGKTNGAVALV
;
A
#
# COMPACT_ATOMS: atom_id res chain seq x y z
N MET A 1 -3.71 -13.28 -21.66
CA MET A 1 -3.40 -14.16 -20.51
C MET A 1 -2.77 -13.40 -19.34
N ILE A 2 -1.81 -12.50 -19.56
CA ILE A 2 -1.30 -11.58 -18.51
C ILE A 2 -2.45 -10.77 -17.86
N LYS A 3 -3.33 -10.17 -18.66
CA LYS A 3 -4.52 -9.45 -18.17
C LYS A 3 -5.39 -10.30 -17.21
N THR A 4 -5.56 -11.59 -17.53
CA THR A 4 -6.29 -12.54 -16.69
C THR A 4 -5.58 -12.78 -15.36
N SER A 5 -4.25 -12.95 -15.38
CA SER A 5 -3.43 -13.08 -14.16
C SER A 5 -3.58 -11.86 -13.23
N TYR A 6 -3.55 -10.63 -13.78
CA TYR A 6 -3.83 -9.42 -13.01
C TYR A 6 -5.26 -9.39 -12.45
N ALA A 7 -6.27 -9.72 -13.26
CA ALA A 7 -7.67 -9.70 -12.83
C ALA A 7 -7.93 -10.69 -11.67
N ILE A 8 -7.35 -11.89 -11.73
CA ILE A 8 -7.42 -12.88 -10.65
C ILE A 8 -6.66 -12.38 -9.41
N SER A 9 -5.46 -11.83 -9.59
CA SER A 9 -4.67 -11.29 -8.47
C SER A 9 -5.40 -10.14 -7.77
N LEU A 10 -6.06 -9.26 -8.53
CA LEU A 10 -6.90 -8.18 -8.01
C LEU A 10 -8.11 -8.72 -7.25
N LEU A 11 -8.76 -9.77 -7.74
CA LEU A 11 -9.86 -10.43 -7.05
C LEU A 11 -9.41 -10.99 -5.69
N LEU A 12 -8.26 -11.68 -5.65
CA LEU A 12 -7.69 -12.20 -4.40
C LEU A 12 -7.40 -11.06 -3.41
N ALA A 13 -6.76 -9.98 -3.86
CA ALA A 13 -6.47 -8.81 -3.03
C ALA A 13 -7.75 -8.16 -2.47
N LYS A 14 -8.76 -7.91 -3.31
CA LYS A 14 -10.05 -7.33 -2.90
C LYS A 14 -10.81 -8.20 -1.89
N LYS A 15 -10.64 -9.52 -1.98
CA LYS A 15 -11.25 -10.49 -1.05
C LYS A 15 -10.37 -10.80 0.15
N LYS A 16 -9.23 -10.10 0.31
CA LYS A 16 -8.26 -10.30 1.39
C LYS A 16 -7.79 -11.76 1.51
N LYS A 17 -7.61 -12.41 0.36
CA LYS A 17 -7.15 -13.80 0.28
C LYS A 17 -5.63 -13.88 0.22
N PRO A 18 -5.02 -14.93 0.81
CA PRO A 18 -3.58 -15.16 0.70
C PRO A 18 -3.13 -15.27 -0.76
N PHE A 19 -1.92 -14.80 -1.07
CA PHE A 19 -1.34 -14.96 -2.42
C PHE A 19 -1.16 -16.42 -2.83
N SER A 20 -1.02 -17.33 -1.86
CA SER A 20 -0.96 -18.78 -2.09
C SER A 20 -2.24 -19.35 -2.71
N ASP A 21 -3.39 -18.68 -2.54
CA ASP A 21 -4.66 -19.12 -3.12
C ASP A 21 -4.64 -19.06 -4.66
N GLY A 22 -3.68 -18.34 -5.25
CA GLY A 22 -3.42 -18.40 -6.69
C GLY A 22 -3.13 -19.82 -7.19
N ASN A 23 -2.47 -20.65 -6.37
CA ASN A 23 -2.22 -22.06 -6.69
C ASN A 23 -3.53 -22.87 -6.72
N ILE A 24 -4.45 -22.58 -5.80
CA ILE A 24 -5.76 -23.25 -5.74
C ILE A 24 -6.56 -22.91 -7.01
N ILE A 25 -6.60 -21.63 -7.39
CA ILE A 25 -7.27 -21.19 -8.62
C ILE A 25 -6.63 -21.85 -9.86
N LYS A 26 -5.29 -21.97 -9.90
CA LYS A 26 -4.58 -22.66 -10.97
C LYS A 26 -5.00 -24.13 -11.07
N GLN A 27 -5.11 -24.84 -9.94
CA GLN A 27 -5.60 -26.22 -9.91
C GLN A 27 -7.05 -26.32 -10.40
N SER A 28 -7.92 -25.37 -10.03
CA SER A 28 -9.30 -25.32 -10.53
C SER A 28 -9.34 -25.13 -12.05
N LEU A 29 -8.46 -24.29 -12.61
CA LEU A 29 -8.34 -24.13 -14.06
C LEU A 29 -7.85 -25.41 -14.75
N THR A 30 -6.92 -26.14 -14.15
CA THR A 30 -6.45 -27.46 -14.63
C THR A 30 -7.57 -28.51 -14.62
N ILE A 31 -8.42 -28.53 -13.59
CA ILE A 31 -9.58 -29.42 -13.57
C ILE A 31 -10.57 -29.04 -14.68
N PHE A 32 -10.84 -27.74 -14.86
CA PHE A 32 -11.74 -27.27 -15.90
C PHE A 32 -11.26 -27.60 -17.31
N GLU A 33 -9.99 -27.35 -17.63
CA GLU A 33 -9.43 -27.68 -18.96
C GLU A 33 -9.53 -29.18 -19.28
N GLN A 34 -9.32 -30.05 -18.29
CA GLN A 34 -9.35 -31.50 -18.47
C GLN A 34 -10.76 -31.98 -18.81
N ASN A 35 -11.78 -31.35 -18.20
CA ASN A 35 -13.18 -31.64 -18.51
C ASN A 35 -13.61 -31.08 -19.88
N CYS A 36 -13.03 -29.96 -20.33
CA CYS A 36 -13.30 -29.43 -21.66
C CYS A 36 -12.70 -30.28 -22.78
N ASN A 37 -11.57 -30.96 -22.52
CA ASN A 37 -10.82 -31.74 -23.50
C ASN A 37 -10.50 -30.96 -24.79
N ASP A 38 -10.21 -29.66 -24.66
CA ASP A 38 -9.92 -28.74 -25.75
C ASP A 38 -8.48 -28.20 -25.63
N GLN A 39 -7.69 -28.38 -26.68
CA GLN A 39 -6.27 -28.01 -26.70
C GLN A 39 -6.05 -26.48 -26.59
N LYS A 40 -6.97 -25.66 -27.09
CA LYS A 40 -6.92 -24.20 -26.95
C LYS A 40 -7.22 -23.80 -25.51
N VAL A 41 -8.21 -24.42 -24.87
CA VAL A 41 -8.52 -24.18 -23.45
C VAL A 41 -7.33 -24.55 -22.59
N LYS A 42 -6.69 -25.70 -22.87
CA LYS A 42 -5.47 -26.13 -22.19
C LYS A 42 -4.34 -25.11 -22.32
N ALA A 43 -4.02 -24.70 -23.56
CA ALA A 43 -2.98 -23.70 -23.81
C ALA A 43 -3.26 -22.36 -23.08
N MET A 44 -4.52 -21.93 -23.03
CA MET A 44 -4.92 -20.75 -22.25
C MET A 44 -4.70 -20.97 -20.75
N ALA A 45 -5.25 -22.03 -20.17
CA ALA A 45 -5.11 -22.31 -18.75
C ALA A 45 -3.63 -22.40 -18.35
N ASP A 46 -2.80 -23.13 -19.09
CA ASP A 46 -1.35 -23.28 -18.86
C ASP A 46 -0.62 -21.94 -18.84
N SER A 47 -0.93 -21.04 -19.79
CA SER A 47 -0.27 -19.74 -19.91
C SER A 47 -0.59 -18.73 -18.79
N ILE A 48 -1.60 -18.98 -17.96
CA ILE A 48 -1.96 -18.12 -16.82
C ILE A 48 -1.03 -18.46 -15.64
N SER A 49 -0.06 -17.59 -15.34
CA SER A 49 0.76 -17.74 -14.13
C SER A 49 0.03 -17.19 -12.89
N LEU A 50 -0.10 -18.03 -11.86
CA LEU A 50 -0.75 -17.73 -10.57
C LEU A 50 0.03 -18.29 -9.38
N SER A 51 1.34 -18.49 -9.53
CA SER A 51 2.17 -18.82 -8.36
C SER A 51 2.07 -17.73 -7.31
N ARG A 52 2.30 -18.07 -6.03
CA ARG A 52 2.33 -17.10 -4.92
C ARG A 52 3.11 -15.83 -5.27
N ASN A 53 4.32 -16.00 -5.81
CA ASN A 53 5.21 -14.89 -6.18
C ASN A 53 4.65 -14.07 -7.35
N THR A 54 3.96 -14.72 -8.30
CA THR A 54 3.31 -14.00 -9.39
C THR A 54 2.17 -13.15 -8.86
N VAL A 55 1.27 -13.72 -8.05
CA VAL A 55 0.14 -12.97 -7.48
C VAL A 55 0.64 -11.79 -6.66
N MET A 56 1.63 -12.00 -5.79
CA MET A 56 2.29 -10.94 -5.01
C MET A 56 2.79 -9.80 -5.91
N ARG A 57 3.64 -10.13 -6.90
CA ARG A 57 4.21 -9.13 -7.81
C ARG A 57 3.13 -8.36 -8.59
N ARG A 58 2.07 -9.04 -9.03
CA ARG A 58 0.95 -8.40 -9.74
C ARG A 58 0.21 -7.42 -8.84
N VAL A 59 0.02 -7.77 -7.56
CA VAL A 59 -0.59 -6.87 -6.57
C VAL A 59 0.31 -5.67 -6.29
N GLU A 60 1.62 -5.87 -6.13
CA GLU A 60 2.60 -4.79 -5.94
C GLU A 60 2.65 -3.84 -7.15
N GLU A 61 2.67 -4.38 -8.37
CA GLU A 61 2.64 -3.59 -9.61
C GLU A 61 1.36 -2.75 -9.70
N MET A 62 0.19 -3.34 -9.41
CA MET A 62 -1.07 -2.59 -9.39
C MET A 62 -1.09 -1.52 -8.30
N SER A 63 -0.56 -1.82 -7.11
CA SER A 63 -0.46 -0.84 -6.03
C SER A 63 0.46 0.32 -6.41
N THR A 64 1.58 0.01 -7.06
CA THR A 64 2.53 1.01 -7.55
C THR A 64 1.89 1.90 -8.61
N ASP A 65 1.15 1.31 -9.55
CA ASP A 65 0.42 2.03 -10.60
C ASP A 65 -0.65 2.97 -10.02
N ILE A 66 -1.41 2.52 -9.01
CA ILE A 66 -2.38 3.37 -8.31
C ILE A 66 -1.66 4.57 -7.69
N ILE A 67 -0.56 4.32 -6.96
CA ILE A 67 0.23 5.34 -6.28
C ILE A 67 0.85 6.35 -7.27
N SER A 68 1.39 5.88 -8.41
CA SER A 68 1.98 6.77 -9.41
C SER A 68 0.94 7.60 -10.16
N ASN A 69 -0.28 7.07 -10.30
CA ASN A 69 -1.38 7.73 -10.99
C ASN A 69 -2.30 8.51 -10.04
N THR A 70 -1.99 8.57 -8.75
CA THR A 70 -2.86 9.28 -7.81
C THR A 70 -2.70 10.78 -8.01
N GLU A 71 -3.67 11.39 -8.67
CA GLU A 71 -3.78 12.85 -8.89
C GLU A 71 -3.78 13.68 -7.59
N PHE A 72 -3.90 13.02 -6.44
CA PHE A 72 -3.90 13.69 -5.13
C PHE A 72 -2.62 14.52 -4.96
N VAL A 73 -1.44 14.00 -5.36
CA VAL A 73 -0.16 14.73 -5.20
C VAL A 73 -0.18 16.03 -6.00
N THR A 74 -0.63 15.98 -7.24
CA THR A 74 -0.53 17.10 -8.18
C THR A 74 -1.56 18.19 -7.91
N LYS A 75 -2.70 17.83 -7.31
CA LYS A 75 -3.78 18.77 -6.96
C LYS A 75 -3.67 19.31 -5.53
N CYS A 76 -2.73 18.80 -4.73
CA CYS A 76 -2.69 19.12 -3.32
C CYS A 76 -2.12 20.52 -3.03
N ARG A 77 -2.97 21.43 -2.53
CA ARG A 77 -2.54 22.79 -2.15
C ARG A 77 -1.98 22.83 -0.73
N TYR A 78 -2.72 22.21 0.20
CA TYR A 78 -2.32 22.05 1.60
C TYR A 78 -2.77 20.68 2.11
N PHE A 79 -2.05 20.12 3.06
CA PHE A 79 -2.42 18.85 3.66
C PHE A 79 -2.14 18.77 5.14
N SER A 80 -2.78 17.80 5.79
CA SER A 80 -2.42 17.30 7.10
C SER A 80 -2.14 15.82 7.03
N LEU A 81 -1.32 15.34 7.97
CA LEU A 81 -0.96 13.94 8.10
C LEU A 81 -1.61 13.36 9.35
N ALA A 82 -2.02 12.11 9.29
CA ALA A 82 -2.36 11.33 10.48
C ALA A 82 -1.49 10.08 10.52
N LEU A 83 -0.82 9.87 11.65
CA LEU A 83 0.10 8.77 11.87
C LEU A 83 -0.54 7.78 12.82
N ASP A 84 -0.50 6.51 12.45
CA ASP A 84 -0.90 5.41 13.31
C ASP A 84 0.20 4.35 13.29
N GLU A 85 0.66 3.95 14.47
CA GLU A 85 1.67 2.91 14.63
C GLU A 85 0.98 1.63 15.10
N THR A 86 1.17 0.53 14.38
CA THR A 86 0.69 -0.79 14.78
C THR A 86 1.82 -1.80 14.78
N CYS A 87 1.69 -2.88 15.54
CA CYS A 87 2.62 -4.00 15.49
C CYS A 87 1.96 -5.17 14.78
N ASP A 88 2.67 -5.79 13.84
CA ASP A 88 2.22 -7.06 13.28
C ASP A 88 2.40 -8.22 14.26
N LEU A 89 1.95 -9.41 13.87
CA LEU A 89 2.03 -10.62 14.70
C LEU A 89 3.49 -11.05 15.03
N THR A 90 4.47 -10.53 14.30
CA THR A 90 5.90 -10.81 14.52
C THR A 90 6.56 -9.77 15.43
N GLY A 91 5.79 -8.78 15.90
CA GLY A 91 6.28 -7.67 16.71
C GLY A 91 6.99 -6.60 15.89
N ILE A 92 6.84 -6.61 14.57
CA ILE A 92 7.40 -5.57 13.70
C ILE A 92 6.42 -4.41 13.63
N ALA A 93 6.91 -3.22 13.99
CA ALA A 93 6.13 -2.00 13.89
C ALA A 93 5.90 -1.59 12.43
N GLN A 94 4.69 -1.11 12.15
CA GLN A 94 4.21 -0.60 10.88
C GLN A 94 3.64 0.79 11.13
N LEU A 95 4.13 1.77 10.39
CA LEU A 95 3.65 3.15 10.40
C LEU A 95 2.70 3.35 9.22
N ALA A 96 1.41 3.53 9.52
CA ALA A 96 0.43 3.99 8.56
C ALA A 96 0.43 5.52 8.53
N VAL A 97 0.64 6.09 7.34
CA VAL A 97 0.62 7.53 7.10
C VAL A 97 -0.59 7.86 6.25
N PHE A 98 -1.58 8.51 6.82
CA PHE A 98 -2.74 9.02 6.08
C PHE A 98 -2.50 10.48 5.72
N VAL A 99 -2.91 10.87 4.52
CA VAL A 99 -2.91 12.25 4.06
C VAL A 99 -4.36 12.72 3.93
N ARG A 100 -4.65 13.90 4.48
CA ARG A 100 -5.87 14.65 4.21
C ARG A 100 -5.48 15.94 3.52
N CYS A 101 -5.92 16.12 2.29
CA CYS A 101 -5.52 17.25 1.48
C CYS A 101 -6.71 18.07 0.99
N ILE A 102 -6.46 19.36 0.76
CA ILE A 102 -7.37 20.31 0.12
C ILE A 102 -6.74 20.82 -1.19
N ASP A 103 -7.51 20.83 -2.27
CA ASP A 103 -7.10 21.44 -3.55
C ASP A 103 -7.44 22.93 -3.64
N ASP A 104 -7.09 23.55 -4.78
CA ASP A 104 -7.39 24.96 -5.08
C ASP A 104 -8.89 25.29 -5.15
N ASN A 105 -9.74 24.29 -5.33
CA ASN A 105 -11.20 24.43 -5.38
C ASN A 105 -11.87 24.10 -4.03
N PHE A 106 -11.07 23.97 -2.96
CA PHE A 106 -11.53 23.58 -1.63
C PHE A 106 -12.16 22.18 -1.53
N ASN A 107 -11.90 21.30 -2.51
CA ASN A 107 -12.27 19.90 -2.39
C ASN A 107 -11.34 19.20 -1.40
N ILE A 108 -11.93 18.40 -0.51
CA ILE A 108 -11.19 17.62 0.48
C ILE A 108 -11.13 16.18 0.03
N PHE A 109 -9.93 15.60 0.05
CA PHE A 109 -9.70 14.19 -0.19
C PHE A 109 -8.80 13.61 0.90
N GLN A 110 -8.99 12.33 1.17
CA GLN A 110 -8.22 11.60 2.17
C GLN A 110 -7.84 10.24 1.59
N ASP A 111 -6.58 9.85 1.79
CA ASP A 111 -6.10 8.55 1.36
C ASP A 111 -4.94 8.07 2.25
N LEU A 112 -4.59 6.78 2.14
CA LEU A 112 -3.38 6.21 2.70
C LEU A 112 -2.18 6.63 1.83
N LEU A 113 -1.30 7.46 2.37
CA LEU A 113 -0.11 7.94 1.68
C LEU A 113 0.95 6.84 1.57
N ASP A 114 1.20 6.16 2.69
CA ASP A 114 2.16 5.06 2.76
C ASP A 114 1.87 4.14 3.96
N LEU A 115 2.26 2.88 3.84
CA LEU A 115 2.30 1.93 4.94
C LEU A 115 3.71 1.36 4.99
N CYS A 116 4.47 1.72 6.02
CA CYS A 116 5.91 1.53 5.97
C CYS A 116 6.50 1.12 7.32
N GLN A 117 7.56 0.33 7.26
CA GLN A 117 8.27 -0.14 8.44
C GLN A 117 9.34 0.89 8.88
N PRO A 118 9.37 1.31 10.15
CA PRO A 118 10.51 2.03 10.73
C PRO A 118 11.76 1.14 10.76
N LYS A 119 12.93 1.67 10.38
CA LYS A 119 14.14 0.86 10.07
C LYS A 119 14.69 0.01 11.23
N THR A 120 14.55 0.44 12.47
CA THR A 120 15.32 -0.14 13.59
C THR A 120 14.60 -0.05 14.93
N THR A 121 14.06 1.11 15.28
CA THR A 121 13.36 1.35 16.54
C THR A 121 12.07 2.12 16.29
N THR A 122 11.15 2.09 17.25
CA THR A 122 9.91 2.88 17.23
C THR A 122 10.10 4.23 17.93
N THR A 123 11.31 4.80 17.85
CA THR A 123 11.59 6.12 18.44
C THR A 123 11.02 7.22 17.57
N GLY A 124 10.72 8.38 18.16
CA GLY A 124 10.19 9.52 17.41
C GLY A 124 11.09 10.00 16.28
N LYS A 125 12.43 9.84 16.41
CA LYS A 125 13.39 10.15 15.35
C LYS A 125 13.23 9.21 14.15
N ASP A 126 13.13 7.90 14.38
CA ASP A 126 12.96 6.92 13.32
C ASP A 126 11.64 7.14 12.56
N ILE A 127 10.57 7.45 13.30
CA ILE A 127 9.26 7.81 12.75
C ILE A 127 9.36 9.10 11.92
N PHE A 128 9.98 10.15 12.44
CA PHE A 128 10.13 11.43 11.74
C PHE A 128 10.92 11.28 10.43
N ILE A 129 12.06 10.56 10.45
CA ILE A 129 12.84 10.29 9.25
C ILE A 129 11.98 9.58 8.20
N LYS A 130 11.22 8.57 8.63
CA LYS A 130 10.39 7.80 7.71
C LYS A 130 9.22 8.62 7.15
N LEU A 131 8.63 9.48 7.97
CA LEU A 131 7.60 10.42 7.54
C LEU A 131 8.13 11.40 6.50
N LYS A 132 9.34 11.94 6.71
CA LYS A 132 10.00 12.83 5.76
C LYS A 132 10.27 12.13 4.43
N ASP A 133 10.83 10.92 4.47
CA ASP A 133 11.06 10.10 3.27
C ASP A 133 9.76 9.83 2.52
N CYS A 134 8.66 9.57 3.24
CA CYS A 134 7.34 9.36 2.65
C CYS A 134 6.81 10.60 1.94
N VAL A 135 6.78 11.76 2.61
CA VAL A 135 6.27 13.01 2.02
C VAL A 135 7.10 13.43 0.80
N GLN A 136 8.44 13.37 0.92
CA GLN A 136 9.35 13.70 -0.19
C GLN A 136 9.27 12.70 -1.34
N GLY A 137 9.19 11.39 -1.03
CA GLY A 137 9.06 10.33 -2.03
C GLY A 137 7.75 10.39 -2.82
N LYS A 138 6.72 11.05 -2.29
CA LYS A 138 5.46 11.33 -2.97
C LYS A 138 5.41 12.72 -3.61
N ASN A 139 6.53 13.44 -3.70
CA ASN A 139 6.63 14.81 -4.25
C ASN A 139 5.71 15.83 -3.57
N LEU A 140 5.33 15.61 -2.31
CA LEU A 140 4.59 16.60 -1.53
C LEU A 140 5.56 17.61 -0.93
N ASN A 141 5.19 18.89 -0.98
CA ASN A 141 5.98 19.93 -0.34
C ASN A 141 5.67 19.98 1.17
N TRP A 142 6.67 19.70 2.01
CA TRP A 142 6.55 19.75 3.47
C TRP A 142 6.06 21.10 3.99
N ASP A 143 6.41 22.22 3.33
CA ASP A 143 5.96 23.57 3.71
C ASP A 143 4.45 23.78 3.57
N LYS A 144 3.75 22.84 2.91
CA LYS A 144 2.29 22.81 2.76
C LYS A 144 1.60 21.90 3.78
N CYS A 145 2.37 21.26 4.65
CA CYS A 145 1.86 20.46 5.76
C CYS A 145 1.39 21.39 6.89
N ASN A 146 0.09 21.42 7.15
CA ASN A 146 -0.52 22.27 8.17
C ASN A 146 -0.56 21.62 9.56
N SER A 147 -0.64 20.29 9.62
CA SER A 147 -0.69 19.57 10.90
C SER A 147 -0.33 18.10 10.76
N VAL A 148 0.14 17.52 11.86
CA VAL A 148 0.37 16.09 12.03
C VAL A 148 -0.42 15.62 13.25
N CYS A 149 -1.34 14.68 13.04
CA CYS A 149 -2.15 14.05 14.07
C CYS A 149 -1.55 12.68 14.42
N THR A 150 -1.53 12.33 15.70
CA THR A 150 -0.99 11.04 16.19
C THR A 150 -1.86 10.49 17.30
N ASP A 151 -1.66 9.23 17.65
CA ASP A 151 -2.37 8.52 18.73
C ASP A 151 -1.91 8.91 20.15
N GLY A 152 -0.94 9.82 20.27
CA GLY A 152 -0.48 10.32 21.56
C GLY A 152 0.61 9.47 22.23
N THR A 153 1.13 8.44 21.56
CA THR A 153 2.22 7.62 22.10
C THR A 153 3.47 8.45 22.43
N PRO A 154 4.29 8.06 23.43
CA PRO A 154 5.49 8.81 23.80
C PRO A 154 6.49 8.97 22.64
N SER A 155 6.57 7.99 21.74
CA SER A 155 7.36 8.04 20.51
C SER A 155 6.86 9.12 19.55
N MET A 156 5.56 9.41 19.51
CA MET A 156 4.95 10.43 18.66
C MET A 156 4.94 11.82 19.31
N MET A 157 4.52 11.93 20.57
CA MET A 157 4.22 13.19 21.27
C MET A 157 5.27 13.59 22.33
N GLY A 158 6.36 12.85 22.48
CA GLY A 158 7.43 13.18 23.41
C GLY A 158 7.94 14.61 23.23
N LYS A 159 8.05 15.38 24.33
CA LYS A 159 8.33 16.83 24.30
C LYS A 159 9.60 17.23 23.55
N THR A 160 10.63 16.37 23.56
CA THR A 160 11.94 16.67 22.97
C THR A 160 12.35 15.69 21.86
N ASN A 161 11.87 14.44 21.94
CA ASN A 161 12.26 13.37 21.04
C ASN A 161 11.07 12.68 20.36
N GLY A 162 9.85 13.20 20.55
CA GLY A 162 8.66 12.71 19.86
C GLY A 162 8.70 13.10 18.39
N ALA A 163 8.14 12.26 17.52
CA ALA A 163 8.11 12.52 16.08
C ALA A 163 7.52 13.90 15.75
N VAL A 164 6.42 14.28 16.40
CA VAL A 164 5.74 15.58 16.17
C VAL A 164 6.59 16.76 16.66
N ALA A 165 7.41 16.58 17.71
CA ALA A 165 8.31 17.63 18.18
C ALA A 165 9.49 17.88 17.22
N LEU A 166 9.70 16.99 16.23
CA LEU A 166 10.76 17.07 15.23
C LEU A 166 10.27 17.53 13.85
N VAL A 167 8.94 17.62 13.66
CA VAL A 167 8.26 18.13 12.45
C VAL A 167 8.41 19.64 12.33
#